data_AF-A0A368TKU2-F1
#
_entry.id   AF-A0A368TKU2-F1
#
_cell.length_a   1.000
_cell.length_b   1.000
_cell.length_c   1.000
_cell.angle_alpha   90.00
_cell.angle_beta   90.00
_cell.angle_gamma   90.00
#
_symmetry.space_group_name_H-M   'P 1'
#
loop_
_entity.id
_entity.type
_entity.pdbx_description
1 polymer ?
#
loop_
_entity_poly.entity_id
_entity_poly.type
_entity_poly.pdbx_seq_one_letter_code
_entity_poly.pdbx_strand_id
1 'polypeptide(L)'
;MLRFKKTKDNNMNFQSGKHILLTGAGFTKNFGAPLAIEMWATIFNHKKIQTQPGIKELMMDNFDYESIYTSIIEGSYTEDEKKAIRDAVMFAYDNIDSILRKYACDFQVSVKLNKITEFITRFNENRIKGYYLPDNGNKSFIFTLNQDLFFERLYCDSLLSIPGIENDLEWFTSDFRKQLGDPDYCRLPNEGALNRIKSDILQNGKFFLIKLHGSCNWRSYDGTENIVIGKGKKEQIQK
;
A
#
# COMPACT_ATOMS: atom_id res chain seq x y z
N MET A 1 -15.10 -12.02 42.16
CA MET A 1 -14.94 -13.18 41.24
C MET A 1 -15.57 -12.82 39.90
N LEU A 2 -14.87 -12.03 39.07
CA LEU A 2 -15.36 -11.59 37.76
C LEU A 2 -14.87 -12.61 36.71
N ARG A 3 -15.80 -13.46 36.26
CA ARG A 3 -15.58 -14.37 35.14
C ARG A 3 -15.60 -13.55 33.85
N PHE A 4 -14.43 -13.36 33.24
CA PHE A 4 -14.35 -12.97 31.84
C PHE A 4 -14.91 -14.12 31.00
N LYS A 5 -16.08 -13.91 30.38
CA LYS A 5 -16.55 -14.76 29.29
C LYS A 5 -15.57 -14.60 28.13
N LYS A 6 -14.78 -15.64 27.89
CA LYS A 6 -14.02 -15.81 26.66
C LYS A 6 -15.04 -15.85 25.52
N THR A 7 -15.22 -14.74 24.81
CA THR A 7 -15.94 -14.74 23.52
C THR A 7 -15.23 -15.74 22.62
N LYS A 8 -16.00 -16.65 22.01
CA LYS A 8 -15.49 -17.61 21.03
C LYS A 8 -14.69 -16.82 19.99
N ASP A 9 -13.39 -17.11 19.90
CA ASP A 9 -12.62 -16.79 18.72
C ASP A 9 -13.31 -17.53 17.57
N ASN A 10 -14.02 -16.78 16.71
CA ASN A 10 -14.37 -17.25 15.39
C ASN A 10 -13.04 -17.33 14.62
N ASN A 11 -12.31 -18.42 14.81
CA ASN A 11 -11.16 -18.74 13.98
C ASN A 11 -11.68 -18.86 12.55
N MET A 12 -11.40 -17.84 11.73
CA MET A 12 -11.54 -17.92 10.29
C MET A 12 -10.55 -18.99 9.79
N ASN A 13 -11.03 -20.23 9.65
CA ASN A 13 -10.28 -21.30 9.02
C ASN A 13 -10.51 -21.22 7.51
N PHE A 14 -9.55 -20.64 6.80
CA PHE A 14 -9.43 -20.77 5.35
C PHE A 14 -8.15 -21.52 5.02
N GLN A 15 -8.17 -22.29 3.95
CA GLN A 15 -6.96 -22.90 3.41
C GLN A 15 -6.31 -21.91 2.44
N SER A 16 -5.05 -21.57 2.68
CA SER A 16 -4.28 -20.84 1.68
C SER A 16 -4.05 -21.73 0.47
N GLY A 17 -3.97 -21.11 -0.71
CA GLY A 17 -3.42 -21.76 -1.89
C GLY A 17 -2.02 -22.30 -1.62
N LYS A 18 -1.57 -23.23 -2.46
CA LYS A 18 -0.23 -23.83 -2.41
C LYS A 18 0.88 -22.79 -2.63
N HIS A 19 0.58 -21.69 -3.35
CA HIS A 19 1.55 -20.64 -3.65
C HIS A 19 1.14 -19.30 -3.06
N ILE A 20 2.08 -18.64 -2.40
CA ILE A 20 1.97 -17.28 -1.86
C ILE A 20 3.03 -16.43 -2.54
N LEU A 21 2.67 -15.23 -3.01
CA LEU A 21 3.63 -14.28 -3.58
C LEU A 21 4.08 -13.29 -2.51
N LEU A 22 5.38 -13.17 -2.30
CA LEU A 22 6.00 -12.14 -1.47
C LEU A 22 6.79 -11.21 -2.40
N THR A 23 6.32 -9.99 -2.62
CA THR A 23 7.01 -9.03 -3.52
C THR A 23 8.16 -8.30 -2.82
N GLY A 24 8.16 -8.31 -1.49
CA GLY A 24 9.16 -7.63 -0.67
C GLY A 24 9.10 -6.11 -0.80
N ALA A 25 10.26 -5.46 -0.65
CA ALA A 25 10.42 -4.01 -0.59
C ALA A 25 11.13 -3.45 -1.84
N GLY A 26 10.84 -4.00 -3.03
CA GLY A 26 11.62 -3.64 -4.22
C GLY A 26 11.12 -4.18 -5.56
N PHE A 27 9.91 -4.72 -5.65
CA PHE A 27 9.41 -5.16 -6.97
C PHE A 27 9.37 -3.99 -7.95
N THR A 28 8.86 -2.84 -7.48
CA THR A 28 8.76 -1.61 -8.26
C THR A 28 10.14 -1.01 -8.63
N LYS A 29 11.21 -1.35 -7.89
CA LYS A 29 12.60 -0.91 -8.19
C LYS A 29 13.08 -1.39 -9.56
N ASN A 30 12.64 -2.58 -9.99
CA ASN A 30 12.97 -3.12 -11.32
C ASN A 30 12.44 -2.24 -12.47
N PHE A 31 11.53 -1.33 -12.16
CA PHE A 31 10.92 -0.36 -13.10
C PHE A 31 11.36 1.08 -12.79
N GLY A 32 12.46 1.25 -12.07
CA GLY A 32 13.10 2.54 -11.81
C GLY A 32 12.65 3.26 -10.54
N ALA A 33 11.63 2.77 -9.82
CA ALA A 33 11.18 3.43 -8.59
C ALA A 33 12.25 3.40 -7.48
N PRO A 34 12.29 4.39 -6.59
CA PRO A 34 13.23 4.45 -5.48
C PRO A 34 13.03 3.33 -4.44
N LEU A 35 14.13 2.87 -3.83
CA LEU A 35 14.17 2.15 -2.55
C LEU A 35 14.04 3.13 -1.38
N ALA A 36 13.89 2.62 -0.16
CA ALA A 36 13.73 3.43 1.05
C ALA A 36 14.83 4.50 1.23
N ILE A 37 16.09 4.18 0.90
CA ILE A 37 17.19 5.14 1.01
C ILE A 37 17.12 6.26 -0.05
N GLU A 38 16.59 5.96 -1.24
CA GLU A 38 16.38 6.93 -2.31
C GLU A 38 15.13 7.78 -2.04
N MET A 39 14.12 7.19 -1.39
CA MET A 39 12.98 7.93 -0.82
C MET A 39 13.46 8.92 0.23
N TRP A 40 14.29 8.48 1.19
CA TRP A 40 14.91 9.37 2.17
C TRP A 40 15.67 10.51 1.50
N ALA A 41 16.50 10.20 0.50
CA ALA A 41 17.27 11.23 -0.21
C ALA A 41 16.36 12.24 -0.93
N THR A 42 15.26 11.77 -1.51
CA THR A 42 14.25 12.63 -2.16
C THR A 42 13.58 13.56 -1.15
N ILE A 43 13.18 13.02 0.02
CA ILE A 43 12.56 13.78 1.11
C ILE A 43 13.55 14.80 1.66
N PHE A 44 14.77 14.38 1.97
CA PHE A 44 15.82 15.23 2.52
C PHE A 44 16.08 16.43 1.61
N ASN A 45 16.20 16.20 0.30
CA ASN A 45 16.46 17.27 -0.68
C ASN A 45 15.24 18.13 -1.03
N HIS A 46 14.06 17.86 -0.46
CA HIS A 46 12.87 18.65 -0.72
C HIS A 46 13.02 20.08 -0.17
N LYS A 47 12.65 21.10 -0.96
CA LYS A 47 12.86 22.52 -0.62
C LYS A 47 12.29 22.93 0.75
N LYS A 48 11.15 22.35 1.15
CA LYS A 48 10.53 22.64 2.46
C LYS A 48 11.28 22.00 3.63
N ILE A 49 12.01 20.91 3.40
CA ILE A 49 12.90 20.33 4.42
C ILE A 49 14.16 21.17 4.54
N GLN A 50 14.68 21.65 3.40
CA GLN A 50 15.89 22.46 3.39
C GLN A 50 15.78 23.77 4.17
N THR A 51 14.56 24.27 4.41
CA THR A 51 14.27 25.46 5.22
C THR A 51 14.01 25.16 6.70
N GLN A 52 14.07 23.89 7.15
CA GLN A 52 13.75 23.47 8.52
C GLN A 52 14.98 22.88 9.22
N PRO A 53 15.79 23.70 9.94
CA PRO A 53 17.04 23.25 10.53
C PRO A 53 16.90 22.04 11.45
N GLY A 54 15.88 22.03 12.32
CA GLY A 54 15.65 20.93 13.26
C GLY A 54 15.32 19.60 12.58
N ILE A 55 14.55 19.63 11.49
CA ILE A 55 14.27 18.43 10.70
C ILE A 55 15.54 17.95 9.98
N LYS A 56 16.33 18.87 9.41
CA LYS A 56 17.57 18.52 8.70
C LYS A 56 18.56 17.81 9.61
N GLU A 57 18.79 18.36 10.80
CA GLU A 57 19.69 17.78 11.80
C GLU A 57 19.24 16.35 12.15
N LEU A 58 17.95 16.16 12.46
CA LEU A 58 17.37 14.84 12.70
C LEU A 58 17.58 13.87 11.52
N MET A 59 17.44 14.35 10.28
CA MET A 59 17.62 13.52 9.10
C MET A 59 19.09 13.17 8.81
N MET A 60 20.05 14.01 9.19
CA MET A 60 21.47 13.70 8.98
C MET A 60 21.95 12.52 9.83
N ASP A 61 21.33 12.31 10.99
CA ASP A 61 21.66 11.22 11.91
C ASP A 61 20.77 9.98 11.74
N ASN A 62 19.70 10.06 10.94
CA ASN A 62 18.74 8.98 10.73
C ASN A 62 18.33 8.85 9.25
N PHE A 63 18.60 7.69 8.66
CA PHE A 63 18.25 7.38 7.27
C PHE A 63 16.90 6.68 7.10
N ASP A 64 16.24 6.33 8.20
CA ASP A 64 14.90 5.76 8.18
C ASP A 64 13.85 6.88 8.16
N TYR A 65 13.42 7.26 6.96
CA TYR A 65 12.45 8.33 6.78
C TYR A 65 11.10 8.03 7.45
N GLU A 66 10.73 6.75 7.62
CA GLU A 66 9.48 6.37 8.31
C GLU A 66 9.59 6.73 9.80
N SER A 67 10.73 6.41 10.42
CA SER A 67 11.04 6.82 11.80
C SER A 67 10.96 8.32 11.99
N ILE A 68 11.62 9.05 11.09
CA ILE A 68 11.71 10.50 11.14
C ILE A 68 10.31 11.09 11.04
N TYR A 69 9.53 10.66 10.05
CA TYR A 69 8.16 11.11 9.88
C TYR A 69 7.32 10.88 11.15
N THR A 70 7.29 9.64 11.68
CA THR A 70 6.53 9.34 12.90
C THR A 70 6.97 10.23 14.07
N SER A 71 8.29 10.37 14.28
CA SER A 71 8.81 11.19 15.38
C SER A 71 8.43 12.67 15.27
N ILE A 72 8.34 13.22 14.05
CA ILE A 72 7.96 14.61 13.82
C ILE A 72 6.45 14.79 14.01
N ILE A 73 5.64 13.88 13.47
CA ILE A 73 4.18 13.98 13.53
C ILE A 73 3.66 13.81 14.97
N GLU A 74 4.22 12.85 15.70
CA GLU A 74 3.82 12.55 17.09
C GLU A 74 4.55 13.40 18.12
N GLY A 75 5.70 13.99 17.76
CA GLY A 75 6.54 14.78 18.64
C GLY A 75 6.11 16.25 18.81
N SER A 76 6.90 16.96 19.60
CA SER A 76 6.74 18.39 19.91
C SER A 76 7.36 19.30 18.83
N TYR A 77 6.99 19.07 17.57
CA TYR A 77 7.36 19.93 16.44
C TYR A 77 6.27 20.94 16.13
N THR A 78 6.65 22.05 15.49
CA THR A 78 5.70 23.08 15.03
C THR A 78 4.80 22.55 13.91
N GLU A 79 3.64 23.16 13.71
CA GLU A 79 2.75 22.76 12.61
C GLU A 79 3.37 23.01 11.23
N ASP A 80 4.24 24.02 11.09
CA ASP A 80 4.98 24.26 9.86
C ASP A 80 5.99 23.14 9.56
N GLU A 81 6.68 22.63 10.58
CA GLU A 81 7.59 21.48 10.46
C GLU A 81 6.84 20.20 10.11
N LYS A 82 5.73 19.92 10.80
CA LYS A 82 4.86 18.78 10.49
C LYS A 82 4.31 18.86 9.08
N LYS A 83 3.91 20.05 8.64
CA LYS A 83 3.46 20.26 7.26
C LYS A 83 4.60 20.06 6.26
N ALA A 84 5.80 20.56 6.56
CA ALA A 84 6.96 20.41 5.68
C ALA A 84 7.34 18.94 5.44
N ILE A 85 7.33 18.10 6.48
CA ILE A 85 7.62 16.67 6.33
C ILE A 85 6.49 15.91 5.62
N ARG A 86 5.21 16.23 5.88
CA ARG A 86 4.07 15.67 5.14
C ARG A 86 4.18 15.97 3.65
N ASP A 87 4.38 17.24 3.31
CA ASP A 87 4.50 17.68 1.92
C ASP A 87 5.69 17.00 1.22
N ALA A 88 6.83 16.82 1.91
CA ALA A 88 8.02 16.19 1.35
C ALA A 88 7.85 14.68 1.15
N VAL A 89 7.18 13.99 2.08
CA VAL A 89 6.87 12.56 1.95
C VAL A 89 5.88 12.31 0.83
N MET A 90 4.80 13.10 0.74
CA MET A 90 3.85 13.03 -0.37
C MET A 90 4.55 13.24 -1.71
N PHE A 91 5.40 14.27 -1.81
CA PHE A 91 6.18 14.52 -3.00
C PHE A 91 7.05 13.32 -3.42
N ALA A 92 7.69 12.64 -2.45
CA ALA A 92 8.51 11.47 -2.74
C ALA A 92 7.67 10.29 -3.28
N TYR A 93 6.47 10.09 -2.74
CA TYR A 93 5.56 9.08 -3.24
C TYR A 93 4.96 9.43 -4.61
N ASP A 94 4.57 10.68 -4.85
CA ASP A 94 4.13 11.16 -6.17
C ASP A 94 5.23 10.99 -7.23
N ASN A 95 6.50 11.12 -6.82
CA ASN A 95 7.62 10.90 -7.71
C ASN A 95 7.73 9.42 -8.15
N ILE A 96 7.34 8.45 -7.29
CA ILE A 96 7.24 7.03 -7.70
C ILE A 96 6.25 6.91 -8.87
N ASP A 97 5.10 7.56 -8.77
CA ASP A 97 4.08 7.56 -9.83
C ASP A 97 4.64 8.09 -11.15
N SER A 98 5.28 9.27 -11.07
CA SER A 98 5.90 9.92 -12.22
C SER A 98 6.93 9.02 -12.92
N ILE A 99 7.81 8.37 -12.13
CA ILE A 99 8.81 7.43 -12.64
C ILE A 99 8.15 6.26 -13.36
N LEU A 100 7.12 5.65 -12.75
CA LEU A 100 6.43 4.50 -13.34
C LEU A 100 5.70 4.87 -14.63
N ARG A 101 5.04 6.03 -14.66
CA ARG A 101 4.36 6.53 -15.87
C ARG A 101 5.37 6.78 -16.99
N LYS A 102 6.47 7.45 -16.68
CA LYS A 102 7.56 7.67 -17.64
C LYS A 102 8.11 6.34 -18.15
N TYR A 103 8.37 5.40 -17.26
CA TYR A 103 8.84 4.07 -17.62
C TYR A 103 7.84 3.35 -18.56
N ALA A 104 6.55 3.33 -18.24
CA ALA A 104 5.53 2.69 -19.08
C ALA A 104 5.37 3.37 -20.45
N CYS A 105 5.45 4.70 -20.51
CA CYS A 105 5.32 5.48 -21.75
C CYS A 105 6.57 5.42 -22.64
N ASP A 106 7.77 5.53 -22.06
CA ASP A 106 9.03 5.53 -22.80
C ASP A 106 9.37 4.12 -23.31
N PHE A 107 9.00 3.08 -22.55
CA PHE A 107 9.26 1.68 -22.88
C PHE A 107 8.02 0.95 -23.42
N GLN A 108 7.20 1.62 -24.27
CA GLN A 108 6.01 1.06 -24.94
C GLN A 108 6.22 -0.35 -25.60
N VAL A 109 7.46 -0.80 -25.74
CA VAL A 109 7.85 -2.08 -26.36
C VAL A 109 8.43 -3.12 -25.36
N SER A 110 8.95 -2.71 -24.19
CA SER A 110 9.86 -3.57 -23.39
C SER A 110 9.19 -4.29 -22.22
N VAL A 111 8.33 -3.62 -21.46
CA VAL A 111 7.54 -4.29 -20.43
C VAL A 111 6.21 -4.66 -21.03
N LYS A 112 6.13 -5.91 -21.47
CA LYS A 112 4.84 -6.53 -21.79
C LYS A 112 4.05 -6.58 -20.49
N LEU A 113 3.24 -5.55 -20.19
CA LEU A 113 2.39 -5.50 -19.00
C LEU A 113 1.57 -6.79 -18.87
N ASN A 114 1.12 -7.33 -20.01
CA ASN A 114 0.48 -8.63 -20.12
C ASN A 114 1.28 -9.79 -19.50
N LYS A 115 2.62 -9.76 -19.53
CA LYS A 115 3.49 -10.76 -18.89
C LYS A 115 3.59 -10.59 -17.40
N ILE A 116 3.51 -9.37 -16.89
CA ILE A 116 3.43 -9.13 -15.45
C ILE A 116 2.05 -9.59 -14.95
N THR A 117 0.96 -9.23 -15.64
CA THR A 117 -0.37 -9.77 -15.35
C THR A 117 -0.40 -11.29 -15.44
N GLU A 118 0.23 -11.90 -16.45
CA GLU A 118 0.37 -13.36 -16.56
C GLU A 118 1.16 -13.94 -15.38
N PHE A 119 2.23 -13.30 -14.94
CA PHE A 119 3.00 -13.72 -13.76
C PHE A 119 2.15 -13.67 -12.49
N ILE A 120 1.48 -12.53 -12.24
CA ILE A 120 0.64 -12.32 -11.05
C ILE A 120 -0.50 -13.34 -11.01
N THR A 121 -1.18 -13.55 -12.14
CA THR A 121 -2.31 -14.47 -12.23
C THR A 121 -1.92 -15.94 -12.02
N ARG A 122 -0.65 -16.33 -12.15
CA ARG A 122 -0.18 -17.68 -11.77
C ARG A 122 -0.31 -17.98 -10.29
N PHE A 123 -0.36 -16.94 -9.45
CA PHE A 123 -0.59 -17.09 -8.02
C PHE A 123 -2.07 -17.14 -7.67
N ASN A 124 -2.97 -16.91 -8.63
CA ASN A 124 -4.40 -17.12 -8.44
C ASN A 124 -4.76 -18.58 -8.74
N GLU A 125 -4.78 -19.42 -7.72
CA GLU A 125 -5.08 -20.86 -7.88
C GLU A 125 -6.52 -21.14 -8.30
N ASN A 126 -7.37 -20.12 -8.35
CA ASN A 126 -8.73 -20.21 -8.89
C ASN A 126 -8.78 -19.96 -10.41
N ARG A 127 -7.61 -19.76 -11.06
CA ARG A 127 -7.47 -19.50 -12.50
C ARG A 127 -6.34 -20.33 -13.09
N ILE A 128 -6.64 -21.20 -14.06
CA ILE A 128 -5.61 -21.88 -14.88
C ILE A 128 -5.87 -21.53 -16.35
N LYS A 129 -4.83 -21.00 -17.03
CA LYS A 129 -4.85 -20.71 -18.48
C LYS A 129 -6.04 -19.84 -18.93
N GLY A 130 -6.46 -18.88 -18.11
CA GLY A 130 -7.56 -17.98 -18.43
C GLY A 130 -8.96 -18.50 -18.12
N TYR A 131 -9.11 -19.75 -17.65
CA TYR A 131 -10.39 -20.33 -17.23
C TYR A 131 -10.52 -20.32 -15.71
N TYR A 132 -11.74 -20.05 -15.24
CA TYR A 132 -12.11 -20.20 -13.83
C TYR A 132 -12.18 -21.68 -13.50
N LEU A 133 -11.48 -22.09 -12.44
CA LEU A 133 -11.63 -23.42 -11.89
C LEU A 133 -12.88 -23.50 -11.01
N PRO A 134 -13.45 -24.71 -10.83
CA PRO A 134 -14.41 -24.95 -9.77
C PRO A 134 -13.85 -24.44 -8.44
N ASP A 135 -14.70 -23.81 -7.65
CA ASP A 135 -14.31 -23.28 -6.35
C ASP A 135 -13.76 -24.40 -5.46
N ASN A 136 -12.47 -24.34 -5.14
CA ASN A 136 -11.82 -25.29 -4.25
C ASN A 136 -11.76 -24.76 -2.80
N GLY A 137 -12.35 -23.59 -2.54
CA GLY A 137 -12.32 -22.92 -1.24
C GLY A 137 -10.97 -22.30 -0.86
N ASN A 138 -9.93 -22.44 -1.70
CA ASN A 138 -8.61 -21.91 -1.40
C ASN A 138 -8.51 -20.42 -1.71
N LYS A 139 -7.81 -19.71 -0.82
CA LYS A 139 -7.54 -18.28 -0.95
C LYS A 139 -6.09 -18.07 -1.36
N SER A 140 -5.87 -17.26 -2.39
CA SER A 140 -4.56 -16.89 -2.90
C SER A 140 -4.12 -15.55 -2.31
N PHE A 141 -2.83 -15.38 -2.04
CA PHE A 141 -2.31 -14.20 -1.36
C PHE A 141 -1.07 -13.63 -2.02
N ILE A 142 -1.04 -12.30 -2.15
CA ILE A 142 0.12 -11.49 -2.49
C ILE A 142 0.41 -10.59 -1.29
N PHE A 143 1.63 -10.62 -0.77
CA PHE A 143 2.08 -9.71 0.27
C PHE A 143 3.12 -8.75 -0.27
N THR A 144 2.95 -7.46 0.01
CA THR A 144 3.93 -6.42 -0.30
C THR A 144 4.39 -5.67 0.94
N LEU A 145 5.69 -5.36 0.99
CA LEU A 145 6.35 -4.63 2.07
C LEU A 145 6.70 -3.18 1.68
N ASN A 146 6.27 -2.68 0.53
CA ASN A 146 6.47 -1.28 0.14
C ASN A 146 5.26 -0.76 -0.66
N GLN A 147 5.28 0.53 -1.00
CA GLN A 147 4.40 1.07 -2.04
C GLN A 147 4.78 0.46 -3.40
N ASP A 148 4.20 -0.69 -3.70
CA ASP A 148 4.31 -1.33 -5.01
C ASP A 148 3.28 -0.73 -5.97
N LEU A 149 3.45 0.55 -6.27
CA LEU A 149 2.52 1.32 -7.10
C LEU A 149 2.32 0.72 -8.50
N PHE A 150 3.28 -0.07 -8.98
CA PHE A 150 3.14 -0.82 -10.22
C PHE A 150 2.07 -1.91 -10.14
N PHE A 151 2.00 -2.64 -9.01
CA PHE A 151 0.93 -3.61 -8.76
C PHE A 151 -0.41 -2.91 -8.57
N GLU A 152 -0.41 -1.78 -7.86
CA GLU A 152 -1.59 -0.98 -7.62
C GLU A 152 -2.16 -0.46 -8.94
N ARG A 153 -1.38 0.15 -9.82
CA ARG A 153 -1.87 0.58 -11.15
C ARG A 153 -2.33 -0.57 -12.05
N LEU A 154 -1.94 -1.81 -11.77
CA LEU A 154 -2.43 -2.99 -12.47
C LEU A 154 -3.63 -3.66 -11.78
N TYR A 155 -4.16 -3.04 -10.71
CA TYR A 155 -5.37 -3.41 -9.96
C TYR A 155 -6.67 -3.21 -10.77
N CYS A 156 -6.62 -3.33 -12.10
CA CYS A 156 -7.81 -3.19 -12.95
C CYS A 156 -8.54 -4.55 -13.15
N ASP A 157 -8.00 -5.66 -12.63
CA ASP A 157 -8.67 -6.96 -12.68
C ASP A 157 -9.50 -7.17 -11.40
N SER A 158 -10.83 -7.22 -11.55
CA SER A 158 -11.87 -7.45 -10.52
C SER A 158 -11.64 -8.66 -9.57
N LEU A 159 -10.60 -9.45 -9.84
CA LEU A 159 -10.25 -10.66 -9.12
C LEU A 159 -9.41 -10.42 -7.87
N LEU A 160 -8.66 -9.32 -7.79
CA LEU A 160 -7.85 -8.99 -6.61
C LEU A 160 -8.70 -8.19 -5.61
N SER A 161 -8.58 -8.52 -4.33
CA SER A 161 -9.27 -7.81 -3.25
C SER A 161 -8.29 -7.37 -2.18
N ILE A 162 -8.49 -6.18 -1.61
CA ILE A 162 -7.78 -5.73 -0.41
C ILE A 162 -8.71 -5.97 0.79
N PRO A 163 -8.34 -6.81 1.77
CA PRO A 163 -9.21 -7.11 2.90
C PRO A 163 -9.63 -5.86 3.67
N GLY A 164 -10.92 -5.77 3.99
CA GLY A 164 -11.47 -4.67 4.77
C GLY A 164 -11.83 -3.45 3.93
N ILE A 165 -11.62 -3.53 2.63
CA ILE A 165 -11.78 -2.41 1.71
C ILE A 165 -12.74 -2.85 0.60
N GLU A 166 -13.76 -2.06 0.31
CA GLU A 166 -14.71 -2.34 -0.77
C GLU A 166 -14.00 -2.28 -2.12
N ASN A 167 -14.16 -3.28 -2.98
CA ASN A 167 -13.53 -3.24 -4.30
C ASN A 167 -14.20 -2.18 -5.19
N ASP A 168 -13.42 -1.23 -5.67
CA ASP A 168 -13.81 -0.26 -6.69
C ASP A 168 -12.99 -0.50 -7.97
N LEU A 169 -13.68 -0.58 -9.11
CA LEU A 169 -13.05 -0.82 -10.42
C LEU A 169 -12.35 0.44 -10.96
N GLU A 170 -12.68 1.61 -10.42
CA GLU A 170 -12.01 2.86 -10.77
C GLU A 170 -10.73 3.09 -9.97
N TRP A 171 -10.48 2.29 -8.93
CA TRP A 171 -9.26 2.41 -8.16
C TRP A 171 -8.04 2.01 -8.96
N PHE A 172 -7.04 2.88 -8.89
CA PHE A 172 -5.75 2.72 -9.52
C PHE A 172 -5.87 2.51 -11.04
N THR A 173 -5.92 3.62 -11.77
CA THR A 173 -5.92 3.58 -13.23
C THR A 173 -4.71 2.83 -13.80
N SER A 174 -4.99 1.84 -14.64
CA SER A 174 -4.00 1.18 -15.49
C SER A 174 -3.57 2.04 -16.68
N ASP A 175 -4.15 3.24 -16.83
CA ASP A 175 -3.69 4.23 -17.79
C ASP A 175 -2.48 4.99 -17.25
N PHE A 176 -1.29 4.44 -17.49
CA PHE A 176 -0.01 5.09 -17.15
C PHE A 176 0.24 6.42 -17.87
N ARG A 177 -0.61 6.84 -18.83
CA ARG A 177 -0.51 8.17 -19.44
C ARG A 177 -1.08 9.26 -18.52
N LYS A 178 -1.92 8.88 -17.54
CA LYS A 178 -2.58 9.81 -16.63
C LYS A 178 -1.95 9.75 -15.23
N GLN A 179 -1.70 10.92 -14.66
CA GLN A 179 -1.41 11.04 -13.24
C GLN A 179 -2.63 10.54 -12.44
N LEU A 180 -2.37 9.99 -11.24
CA LEU A 180 -3.44 9.62 -10.32
C LEU A 180 -4.28 10.87 -9.99
N GLY A 181 -5.59 10.76 -10.20
CA GLY A 181 -6.59 11.75 -9.82
C GLY A 181 -7.41 11.28 -8.62
N ASP A 182 -8.36 12.11 -8.18
CA ASP A 182 -9.23 11.81 -7.03
C ASP A 182 -9.88 10.41 -7.03
N PRO A 183 -10.37 9.86 -8.17
CA PRO A 183 -10.95 8.52 -8.21
C PRO A 183 -9.94 7.39 -7.96
N ASP A 184 -8.64 7.65 -8.17
CA ASP A 184 -7.59 6.65 -8.00
C ASP A 184 -7.19 6.44 -6.52
N TYR A 185 -7.65 7.32 -5.62
CA TYR A 185 -7.37 7.22 -4.18
C TYR A 185 -8.39 6.32 -3.48
N CYS A 186 -7.87 5.39 -2.69
CA CYS A 186 -8.71 4.49 -1.93
C CYS A 186 -9.19 5.14 -0.63
N ARG A 187 -10.52 5.15 -0.41
CA ARG A 187 -11.10 5.64 0.83
C ARG A 187 -11.12 4.55 1.89
N LEU A 188 -10.49 4.81 3.02
CA LEU A 188 -10.46 3.91 4.16
C LEU A 188 -11.84 3.79 4.81
N PRO A 189 -12.23 2.59 5.26
CA PRO A 189 -13.45 2.41 6.03
C PRO A 189 -13.37 3.16 7.37
N ASN A 190 -14.49 3.68 7.84
CA ASN A 190 -14.59 4.09 9.24
C ASN A 190 -14.75 2.86 10.16
N GLU A 191 -14.63 3.09 11.47
CA GLU A 191 -14.74 2.02 12.47
C GLU A 191 -16.06 1.24 12.39
N GLY A 192 -17.17 1.94 12.13
CA GLY A 192 -18.48 1.30 11.99
C GLY A 192 -18.61 0.42 10.74
N ALA A 193 -17.97 0.78 9.64
CA ALA A 193 -17.87 -0.05 8.44
C ALA A 193 -16.98 -1.28 8.69
N LEU A 194 -15.81 -1.09 9.31
CA LEU A 194 -14.89 -2.18 9.61
C LEU A 194 -15.49 -3.20 10.58
N ASN A 195 -16.20 -2.74 11.62
CA ASN A 195 -16.85 -3.61 12.60
C ASN A 195 -17.94 -4.49 11.96
N ARG A 196 -18.60 -4.02 10.89
CA ARG A 196 -19.62 -4.80 10.16
C ARG A 196 -19.04 -5.95 9.35
N ILE A 197 -17.79 -5.82 8.90
CA ILE A 197 -17.13 -6.82 8.03
C ILE A 197 -16.04 -7.61 8.76
N LYS A 198 -15.78 -7.33 10.03
CA LYS A 198 -14.63 -7.88 10.79
C LYS A 198 -14.59 -9.41 10.81
N SER A 199 -15.73 -10.08 10.95
CA SER A 199 -15.83 -11.55 10.93
C SER A 199 -15.67 -12.15 9.54
N ASP A 200 -15.83 -11.33 8.50
CA ASP A 200 -16.02 -11.78 7.12
C ASP A 200 -14.98 -11.13 6.18
N ILE A 201 -13.94 -10.50 6.74
CA ILE A 201 -12.99 -9.63 6.03
C ILE A 201 -12.23 -10.36 4.91
N LEU A 202 -12.08 -11.68 5.07
CA LEU A 202 -11.50 -12.57 4.07
C LEU A 202 -12.55 -13.49 3.46
N GLN A 203 -13.81 -13.50 3.89
CA GLN A 203 -14.81 -14.43 3.34
C GLN A 203 -15.09 -14.12 1.87
N ASN A 204 -15.33 -12.85 1.57
CA ASN A 204 -15.63 -12.36 0.23
C ASN A 204 -14.32 -12.05 -0.50
N GLY A 205 -13.89 -12.98 -1.35
CA GLY A 205 -12.66 -12.86 -2.14
C GLY A 205 -11.88 -14.16 -2.21
N LYS A 206 -11.12 -14.31 -3.29
CA LYS A 206 -10.33 -15.52 -3.57
C LYS A 206 -8.87 -15.24 -3.84
N PHE A 207 -8.54 -13.98 -4.13
CA PHE A 207 -7.18 -13.54 -4.40
C PHE A 207 -6.97 -12.19 -3.72
N PHE A 208 -6.05 -12.14 -2.77
CA PHE A 208 -5.90 -10.99 -1.88
C PHE A 208 -4.55 -10.32 -2.04
N LEU A 209 -4.55 -8.98 -2.07
CA LEU A 209 -3.35 -8.16 -1.91
C LEU A 209 -3.29 -7.64 -0.48
N ILE A 210 -2.26 -8.08 0.25
CA ILE A 210 -2.02 -7.70 1.64
C ILE A 210 -0.85 -6.71 1.66
N LYS A 211 -1.16 -5.46 1.96
CA LYS A 211 -0.15 -4.40 2.14
C LYS A 211 0.31 -4.35 3.59
N LEU A 212 1.62 -4.55 3.80
CA LEU A 212 2.19 -4.65 5.14
C LEU A 212 3.02 -3.42 5.55
N HIS A 213 3.22 -2.43 4.69
CA HIS A 213 4.03 -1.22 4.94
C HIS A 213 3.39 0.05 4.35
N GLY A 214 4.12 1.17 4.38
CA GLY A 214 3.61 2.49 4.05
C GLY A 214 3.07 2.63 2.62
N SER A 215 2.08 3.51 2.47
CA SER A 215 1.42 3.80 1.20
C SER A 215 0.69 5.15 1.28
N CYS A 216 0.67 5.91 0.18
CA CYS A 216 0.15 7.29 0.12
C CYS A 216 -1.19 7.45 -0.63
N ASN A 217 -1.73 6.40 -1.22
CA ASN A 217 -2.94 6.47 -2.05
C ASN A 217 -4.23 6.31 -1.24
N TRP A 218 -4.21 6.70 0.04
CA TRP A 218 -5.34 6.53 0.94
C TRP A 218 -5.96 7.86 1.29
N ARG A 219 -7.29 7.87 1.38
CA ARG A 219 -8.06 8.94 1.99
C ARG A 219 -8.74 8.41 3.23
N SER A 220 -8.78 9.22 4.27
CA SER A 220 -9.62 8.96 5.43
C SER A 220 -11.10 8.89 5.03
N TYR A 221 -11.94 8.37 5.92
CA TYR A 221 -13.37 8.32 5.65
C TYR A 221 -13.97 9.71 5.38
N ASP A 222 -13.41 10.81 5.84
CA ASP A 222 -13.89 12.18 5.53
C ASP A 222 -13.34 12.75 4.21
N GLY A 223 -12.50 11.99 3.48
CA GLY A 223 -11.87 12.42 2.23
C GLY A 223 -10.53 13.14 2.41
N THR A 224 -10.06 13.33 3.65
CA THR A 224 -8.74 13.92 3.91
C THR A 224 -7.62 12.97 3.46
N GLU A 225 -6.53 13.54 2.94
CA GLU A 225 -5.33 12.77 2.56
C GLU A 225 -4.76 12.05 3.78
N ASN A 226 -4.40 10.78 3.61
CA ASN A 226 -3.88 9.98 4.68
C ASN A 226 -2.67 9.16 4.20
N ILE A 227 -1.57 9.27 4.95
CA ILE A 227 -0.34 8.52 4.68
C ILE A 227 -0.26 7.42 5.72
N VAL A 228 -0.30 6.19 5.25
CA VAL A 228 0.03 5.04 6.10
C VAL A 228 1.53 4.88 6.07
N ILE A 229 2.19 4.81 7.24
CA ILE A 229 3.64 4.57 7.35
C ILE A 229 3.87 3.29 8.16
N GLY A 230 4.92 2.53 7.82
CA GLY A 230 5.16 1.17 8.33
C GLY A 230 5.48 1.05 9.83
N LYS A 231 5.90 2.12 10.50
CA LYS A 231 6.29 2.12 11.93
C LYS A 231 5.11 2.25 12.90
N GLY A 232 5.28 1.69 14.10
CA GLY A 232 4.30 1.76 15.20
C GLY A 232 3.21 0.66 15.16
N LYS A 233 3.24 -0.25 14.17
CA LYS A 233 2.18 -1.26 13.98
C LYS A 233 2.05 -2.22 15.15
N LYS A 234 3.15 -2.60 15.79
CA LYS A 234 3.12 -3.52 16.93
C LYS A 234 2.45 -2.85 18.14
N GLU A 235 2.76 -1.59 18.37
CA GLU A 235 2.18 -0.77 19.43
C GLU A 235 0.71 -0.41 19.16
N GLN A 236 0.34 -0.26 17.88
CA GLN A 236 -1.04 -0.03 17.44
C GLN A 236 -1.91 -1.28 17.53
N ILE A 237 -1.38 -2.48 17.25
CA ILE A 237 -2.12 -3.76 17.36
C ILE A 237 -2.38 -4.15 18.82
N GLN A 238 -1.53 -3.68 19.75
CA GLN A 238 -1.64 -3.98 21.18
C GLN A 238 -2.50 -2.98 21.97
N LYS A 239 -2.99 -1.91 21.35
CA LYS A 239 -3.98 -0.98 21.93
C LYS A 239 -5.39 -1.41 21.60
#